data_AF-A0A7J7HP91-F1
#
_entry.id   AF-A0A7J7HP91-F1
#
_cell.length_a   1.000
_cell.length_b   1.000
_cell.length_c   1.000
_cell.angle_alpha   90.00
_cell.angle_beta   90.00
_cell.angle_gamma   90.00
#
_symmetry.space_group_name_H-M   'P 1'
#
loop_
_entity.id
_entity.type
_entity.pdbx_description
1 polymer ?
#
loop_
_entity_poly.entity_id
_entity_poly.type
_entity_poly.pdbx_seq_one_letter_code
_entity_poly.pdbx_strand_id
1 'polypeptide(L)'
;MYSKCGVIVDAYKVFGEMSYKDEVSWTAMIDGYAKNGDFEESLLALKRMVMYEDVVIDQHMLCSTLGACGALKAFDFGKSIHSSVVKIGFELYLVVGNDLTDMYSKVGDMESASNVFAIGFEGRNVVSNTSLIDGYVEKDQIEKALDVYPEL
;
A
#
# COMPACT_ATOMS: atom_id res chain seq x y z
N MET A 1 -0.50 18.66 -0.69
CA MET A 1 0.11 19.95 -1.10
C MET A 1 0.77 20.65 0.12
N TYR A 2 1.71 19.98 0.78
CA TYR A 2 2.64 20.55 1.79
C TYR A 2 4.05 19.94 1.67
N SER A 3 4.36 19.27 0.55
CA SER A 3 5.62 18.54 0.32
C SER A 3 6.71 19.46 -0.26
N LYS A 4 6.94 20.62 0.36
CA LYS A 4 8.21 21.35 0.20
C LYS A 4 9.08 20.97 1.39
N CYS A 5 10.26 20.40 1.13
CA CYS A 5 11.12 19.67 2.06
C CYS A 5 11.35 20.27 3.47
N GLY A 6 11.11 21.57 3.71
CA GLY A 6 11.14 22.15 5.06
C GLY A 6 9.89 21.85 5.90
N VAL A 7 8.70 21.87 5.29
CA VAL A 7 7.41 21.73 6.00
C VAL A 7 7.21 20.32 6.54
N ILE A 8 7.75 19.32 5.83
CA ILE A 8 7.64 17.91 6.25
C ILE A 8 8.52 17.59 7.46
N VAL A 9 9.73 18.16 7.53
CA VAL A 9 10.61 18.03 8.70
C VAL A 9 9.96 18.68 9.92
N ASP A 10 9.32 19.83 9.76
CA ASP A 10 8.59 20.48 10.85
C ASP A 10 7.35 19.67 11.26
N ALA A 11 6.62 19.07 10.31
CA ALA A 11 5.51 18.17 10.59
C ALA A 11 5.95 16.93 11.40
N TYR A 12 7.12 16.35 11.07
CA TYR A 12 7.69 15.21 11.80
C TYR A 12 8.05 15.57 13.25
N LYS A 13 8.63 16.77 13.46
CA LYS A 13 8.94 17.26 14.81
C LYS A 13 7.67 17.49 15.62
N VAL A 14 6.70 18.22 15.07
CA VAL A 14 5.44 18.50 15.75
C VAL A 14 4.75 17.21 16.16
N PHE A 15 4.68 16.23 15.26
CA PHE A 15 4.12 14.92 15.58
C PHE A 15 4.90 14.19 16.68
N GLY A 16 6.23 14.24 16.67
CA GLY A 16 7.06 13.68 17.74
C GLY A 16 6.75 14.29 19.12
N GLU A 17 6.44 15.58 19.16
CA GLU A 17 6.11 16.34 20.37
C GLU A 17 4.65 16.20 20.83
N MET A 18 3.75 15.68 19.97
CA MET A 18 2.34 15.47 20.32
C MET A 18 2.19 14.45 21.45
N SER A 19 1.57 14.88 22.55
CA SER A 19 1.23 14.03 23.70
C SER A 19 0.12 13.03 23.41
N TYR A 20 -0.77 13.36 22.47
CA TYR A 20 -1.83 12.49 21.98
C TYR A 20 -1.85 12.54 20.47
N LYS A 21 -1.91 11.38 19.83
CA LYS A 21 -1.94 11.22 18.37
C LYS A 21 -3.22 10.48 18.01
N ASP A 22 -4.09 11.14 17.24
CA ASP A 22 -5.31 10.54 16.71
C ASP A 22 -5.07 9.89 15.33
N GLU A 23 -6.10 9.24 14.82
CA GLU A 23 -6.15 8.64 13.48
C GLU A 23 -5.61 9.59 12.40
N VAL A 24 -6.10 10.84 12.37
CA VAL A 24 -5.72 11.82 11.36
C VAL A 24 -4.23 12.14 11.40
N SER A 25 -3.67 12.34 12.60
CA SER A 25 -2.24 12.62 12.76
C SER A 25 -1.36 11.44 12.31
N TRP A 26 -1.78 10.21 12.60
CA TRP A 26 -1.08 9.00 12.14
C TRP A 26 -1.17 8.82 10.63
N THR A 27 -2.35 9.01 10.03
CA THR A 27 -2.54 8.91 8.57
C THR A 27 -1.67 9.92 7.86
N ALA A 28 -1.69 11.18 8.31
CA ALA A 28 -0.87 12.23 7.72
C ALA A 28 0.64 11.91 7.83
N MET A 29 1.06 11.30 8.94
CA MET A 29 2.46 10.94 9.16
C MET A 29 2.92 9.81 8.23
N ILE A 30 2.15 8.72 8.19
CA ILE A 30 2.42 7.54 7.36
C ILE A 30 2.46 7.94 5.88
N ASP A 31 1.43 8.65 5.41
CA ASP A 31 1.35 9.16 4.04
C ASP A 31 2.49 10.13 3.72
N GLY A 32 2.86 10.99 4.67
CA GLY A 32 3.99 11.90 4.56
C GLY A 32 5.31 11.17 4.31
N TYR A 33 5.63 10.16 5.13
CA TYR A 33 6.82 9.33 4.93
C TYR A 33 6.80 8.62 3.57
N ALA A 34 5.70 7.97 3.22
CA ALA A 34 5.57 7.25 1.95
C ALA A 34 5.76 8.17 0.74
N LYS A 35 5.15 9.36 0.73
CA LYS A 35 5.25 10.33 -0.37
C LYS A 35 6.64 10.95 -0.52
N ASN A 36 7.43 11.00 0.55
CA ASN A 36 8.82 11.45 0.50
C ASN A 36 9.81 10.36 0.06
N GLY A 37 9.37 9.12 -0.06
CA GLY A 37 10.25 7.97 -0.30
C GLY A 37 10.90 7.43 0.97
N ASP A 38 10.53 7.92 2.14
CA ASP A 38 10.95 7.42 3.46
C ASP A 38 10.14 6.16 3.83
N PHE A 39 10.14 5.18 2.93
CA PHE A 39 9.25 4.01 2.99
C PHE A 39 9.43 3.21 4.28
N GLU A 40 10.66 3.08 4.79
CA GLU A 40 10.92 2.33 6.03
C GLU A 40 10.27 3.01 7.24
N GLU A 41 10.38 4.33 7.34
CA GLU A 41 9.72 5.10 8.40
C GLU A 41 8.20 5.04 8.28
N SER A 42 7.65 5.00 7.07
CA SER A 42 6.22 4.77 6.85
C SER A 42 5.77 3.44 7.45
N LEU A 43 6.51 2.35 7.23
CA LEU A 43 6.17 1.03 7.77
C LEU A 43 6.37 0.97 9.29
N LEU A 44 7.45 1.57 9.80
CA LEU A 44 7.70 1.66 11.24
C LEU A 44 6.64 2.51 11.96
N ALA A 45 6.15 3.58 11.35
CA ALA A 45 5.06 4.39 11.89
C ALA A 45 3.77 3.57 12.03
N LEU A 46 3.35 2.85 10.97
CA LEU A 46 2.19 1.95 11.05
C LEU A 46 2.38 0.88 12.13
N LYS A 47 3.55 0.24 12.17
CA LYS A 47 3.85 -0.79 13.17
C LYS A 47 3.76 -0.25 14.59
N ARG A 48 4.31 0.95 14.85
CA ARG A 48 4.23 1.61 16.17
C ARG A 48 2.78 1.92 16.54
N MET A 49 2.00 2.48 15.62
CA MET A 49 0.58 2.76 15.84
C MET A 49 -0.18 1.49 16.24
N VAL A 50 -0.02 0.39 15.48
CA VAL A 50 -0.74 -0.86 15.75
C VAL A 50 -0.32 -1.54 17.05
N MET A 51 0.94 -1.38 17.50
CA MET A 51 1.44 -2.04 18.71
C MET A 51 1.11 -1.29 20.00
N TYR A 52 1.05 0.04 19.95
CA TYR A 52 1.06 0.87 21.16
C TYR A 52 -0.12 1.83 21.26
N GLU A 53 -0.88 2.05 20.19
CA GLU A 53 -1.99 3.00 20.15
C GLU A 53 -3.30 2.27 19.90
N ASP A 54 -4.38 2.74 20.54
CA ASP A 54 -5.74 2.24 20.29
C ASP A 54 -6.40 3.03 19.16
N VAL A 55 -5.72 3.09 18.01
CA VAL A 55 -6.12 3.87 16.84
C VAL A 55 -6.57 2.93 15.72
N VAL A 56 -7.72 3.22 15.14
CA VAL A 56 -8.29 2.45 14.04
C VAL A 56 -7.48 2.68 12.77
N ILE A 57 -7.20 1.60 12.04
CA ILE A 57 -6.55 1.68 10.74
C ILE A 57 -7.58 2.14 9.70
N ASP A 58 -7.25 3.19 8.95
CA ASP A 58 -8.02 3.63 7.79
C ASP A 58 -7.47 3.07 6.47
N GLN A 59 -8.26 3.20 5.39
CA GLN A 59 -7.85 2.76 4.05
C GLN A 59 -6.61 3.47 3.50
N HIS A 60 -6.41 4.76 3.78
CA HIS A 60 -5.29 5.55 3.27
C HIS A 60 -3.96 5.13 3.92
N MET A 61 -3.98 4.78 5.21
CA MET A 61 -2.82 4.20 5.89
C MET A 61 -2.41 2.88 5.22
N LEU A 62 -3.38 2.02 4.90
CA LEU A 62 -3.13 0.74 4.21
C LEU A 62 -2.55 0.97 2.82
N CYS A 63 -3.16 1.86 2.03
CA CYS A 63 -2.69 2.21 0.69
C CYS A 63 -1.23 2.70 0.69
N SER A 64 -0.93 3.66 1.56
CA SER A 64 0.42 4.24 1.70
C SER A 64 1.46 3.18 2.09
N THR A 65 1.11 2.28 3.00
CA THR A 65 2.02 1.25 3.50
C THR A 65 2.17 0.08 2.55
N LEU A 66 1.15 -0.28 1.77
CA LEU A 66 1.26 -1.23 0.67
C LEU A 66 2.19 -0.71 -0.43
N GLY A 67 2.05 0.56 -0.82
CA GLY A 67 2.98 1.21 -1.76
C GLY A 67 4.43 1.19 -1.26
N ALA A 68 4.65 1.50 0.03
CA ALA A 68 5.96 1.40 0.67
C ALA A 68 6.50 -0.04 0.68
N CYS A 69 5.65 -1.05 0.91
CA CYS A 69 6.04 -2.46 0.83
C CYS A 69 6.49 -2.86 -0.58
N GLY A 70 5.74 -2.45 -1.61
CA GLY A 70 6.10 -2.70 -3.00
C GLY A 70 7.44 -2.06 -3.36
N ALA A 71 7.66 -0.80 -2.95
CA ALA A 71 8.90 -0.07 -3.20
C ALA A 71 10.13 -0.69 -2.51
N LEU A 72 9.99 -1.17 -1.28
CA LEU A 72 11.05 -1.82 -0.51
C LEU A 72 11.19 -3.32 -0.79
N LYS A 73 10.32 -3.89 -1.62
CA LYS A 73 10.14 -5.34 -1.77
C LYS A 73 9.94 -6.07 -0.43
N ALA A 74 9.23 -5.44 0.51
CA ALA A 74 9.01 -5.95 1.87
C ALA A 74 7.86 -6.97 1.92
N PHE A 75 8.09 -8.15 1.34
CA PHE A 75 7.07 -9.20 1.13
C PHE A 75 6.32 -9.62 2.40
N ASP A 76 7.04 -9.98 3.47
CA ASP A 76 6.40 -10.49 4.69
C ASP A 76 5.56 -9.41 5.38
N PHE A 77 5.99 -8.15 5.31
CA PHE A 77 5.23 -7.03 5.83
C PHE A 77 3.96 -6.79 4.99
N GLY A 78 4.08 -6.81 3.66
CA GLY A 78 2.93 -6.73 2.75
C GLY A 78 1.88 -7.81 3.01
N LYS A 79 2.30 -9.07 3.23
CA LYS A 79 1.38 -10.16 3.62
C LYS A 79 0.72 -9.93 4.97
N SER A 80 1.44 -9.35 5.92
CA SER A 80 0.89 -9.00 7.23
C SER A 80 -0.18 -7.91 7.10
N ILE A 81 0.06 -6.88 6.27
CA ILE A 81 -0.94 -5.86 5.94
C ILE A 81 -2.15 -6.49 5.25
N HIS A 82 -1.96 -7.34 4.24
CA HIS A 82 -3.07 -8.01 3.56
C HIS A 82 -3.93 -8.82 4.53
N SER A 83 -3.31 -9.54 5.46
CA SER A 83 -4.05 -10.28 6.51
C SER A 83 -4.88 -9.33 7.37
N SER A 84 -4.34 -8.15 7.71
CA SER A 84 -5.10 -7.11 8.39
C SER A 84 -6.27 -6.63 7.52
N VAL A 85 -6.03 -6.25 6.26
CA VAL A 85 -7.05 -5.79 5.29
C VAL A 85 -8.27 -6.72 5.28
N VAL A 86 -8.04 -8.03 5.13
CA VAL A 86 -9.12 -9.05 5.13
C VAL A 86 -9.83 -9.12 6.48
N LYS A 87 -9.08 -9.02 7.59
CA LYS A 87 -9.66 -9.08 8.94
C LYS A 87 -10.55 -7.88 9.25
N ILE A 88 -10.22 -6.70 8.72
CA ILE A 88 -10.99 -5.45 8.94
C ILE A 88 -11.99 -5.15 7.81
N GLY A 89 -12.12 -6.03 6.80
CA GLY A 89 -13.14 -5.91 5.75
C GLY A 89 -12.81 -4.93 4.63
N PHE A 90 -11.55 -4.51 4.50
CA PHE A 90 -11.12 -3.55 3.48
C PHE A 90 -10.76 -4.20 2.14
N GLU A 91 -10.75 -5.52 2.04
CA GLU A 91 -10.46 -6.27 0.81
C GLU A 91 -11.48 -6.00 -0.32
N LEU A 92 -12.69 -5.57 0.05
CA LEU A 92 -13.74 -5.19 -0.91
C LEU A 92 -13.59 -3.77 -1.45
N TYR A 93 -12.70 -2.96 -0.87
CA TYR A 93 -12.48 -1.59 -1.30
C TYR A 93 -11.51 -1.59 -2.48
N LEU A 94 -12.02 -1.14 -3.63
CA LEU A 94 -11.29 -1.18 -4.90
C LEU A 94 -9.88 -0.58 -4.81
N VAL A 95 -9.73 0.56 -4.11
CA VAL A 95 -8.42 1.24 -3.97
C VAL A 95 -7.42 0.33 -3.26
N VAL A 96 -7.83 -0.33 -2.18
CA VAL A 96 -6.98 -1.24 -1.40
C VAL A 96 -6.64 -2.50 -2.22
N GLY A 97 -7.60 -3.03 -2.98
CA GLY A 97 -7.36 -4.16 -3.88
C GLY A 97 -6.34 -3.87 -4.97
N ASN A 98 -6.36 -2.66 -5.54
CA ASN A 98 -5.35 -2.24 -6.53
C ASN A 98 -3.96 -2.13 -5.90
N ASP A 99 -3.85 -1.52 -4.72
CA ASP A 99 -2.56 -1.36 -4.03
C ASP A 99 -1.99 -2.71 -3.58
N LEU A 100 -2.84 -3.66 -3.18
CA LEU A 100 -2.43 -5.05 -2.92
C LEU A 100 -1.92 -5.73 -4.19
N THR A 101 -2.61 -5.57 -5.31
CA THR A 101 -2.22 -6.13 -6.61
C THR A 101 -0.87 -5.57 -7.07
N ASP A 102 -0.70 -4.26 -6.98
CA ASP A 102 0.56 -3.57 -7.29
C ASP A 102 1.70 -4.03 -6.36
N MET A 103 1.44 -4.10 -5.05
CA MET A 103 2.41 -4.58 -4.07
C MET A 103 2.88 -6.00 -4.38
N TYR A 104 1.95 -6.94 -4.61
CA TYR A 104 2.28 -8.34 -4.95
C TYR A 104 3.01 -8.47 -6.29
N SER A 105 2.65 -7.65 -7.28
CA SER A 105 3.34 -7.61 -8.57
C SER A 105 4.80 -7.16 -8.40
N LYS A 106 5.04 -6.09 -7.64
CA LYS A 106 6.40 -5.53 -7.39
C LYS A 106 7.32 -6.45 -6.58
N VAL A 107 6.76 -7.24 -5.66
CA VAL A 107 7.51 -8.28 -4.92
C VAL A 107 7.66 -9.58 -5.74
N GLY A 108 6.97 -9.70 -6.87
CA GLY A 108 7.08 -10.80 -7.82
C GLY A 108 6.21 -12.02 -7.50
N ASP A 109 5.23 -11.90 -6.60
CA ASP A 109 4.25 -12.95 -6.28
C ASP A 109 3.00 -12.77 -7.14
N MET A 110 3.13 -13.15 -8.42
CA MET A 110 2.07 -12.98 -9.42
C MET A 110 0.83 -13.83 -9.15
N GLU A 111 0.96 -14.93 -8.42
CA GLU A 111 -0.19 -15.75 -8.03
C GLU A 111 -1.09 -14.98 -7.06
N SER A 112 -0.50 -14.41 -6.01
CA SER A 112 -1.24 -13.56 -5.07
C SER A 112 -1.79 -12.30 -5.76
N ALA A 113 -1.02 -11.67 -6.65
CA ALA A 113 -1.47 -10.50 -7.41
C ALA A 113 -2.73 -10.82 -8.22
N SER A 114 -2.74 -11.92 -8.97
CA SER A 114 -3.91 -12.36 -9.75
C SER A 114 -5.11 -12.72 -8.88
N ASN A 115 -4.87 -13.40 -7.76
CA ASN A 115 -5.94 -13.79 -6.84
C ASN A 115 -6.63 -12.56 -6.24
N VAL A 116 -5.86 -11.57 -5.78
CA VAL A 116 -6.42 -10.32 -5.24
C VAL A 116 -7.18 -9.55 -6.33
N PHE A 117 -6.62 -9.46 -7.53
CA PHE A 117 -7.27 -8.82 -8.67
C PHE A 117 -8.64 -9.46 -9.01
N ALA A 118 -8.75 -10.79 -8.89
CA ALA A 118 -9.98 -11.52 -9.19
C ALA A 118 -11.12 -11.30 -8.18
N ILE A 119 -10.83 -10.88 -6.94
CA ILE A 119 -11.85 -10.70 -5.88
C ILE A 119 -12.82 -9.54 -6.19
N GLY A 120 -12.42 -8.59 -7.04
CA GLY A 120 -13.17 -7.37 -7.36
C GLY A 120 -13.74 -7.30 -8.79
N PHE A 121 -14.33 -8.39 -9.30
CA PHE A 121 -14.73 -8.56 -10.72
C PHE A 121 -15.59 -7.43 -11.34
N GLU A 122 -16.24 -6.58 -10.52
CA GLU A 122 -17.04 -5.43 -10.97
C GLU A 122 -16.26 -4.09 -11.05
N GLY A 123 -14.97 -4.03 -10.71
CA GLY A 123 -14.24 -2.77 -10.47
C GLY A 123 -12.85 -2.63 -11.11
N ARG A 124 -12.46 -3.45 -12.09
CA ARG A 124 -11.13 -3.38 -12.73
C ARG A 124 -10.79 -1.96 -13.21
N ASN A 125 -9.53 -1.53 -13.06
CA ASN A 125 -9.05 -0.26 -13.60
C ASN A 125 -7.69 -0.39 -14.30
N VAL A 126 -7.37 0.61 -15.10
CA VAL A 126 -6.15 0.69 -15.93
C VAL A 126 -4.86 0.49 -15.10
N VAL A 127 -4.86 0.95 -13.85
CA VAL A 127 -3.66 0.92 -12.99
C VAL A 127 -3.33 -0.51 -12.57
N SER A 128 -4.29 -1.29 -12.07
CA SER A 128 -4.04 -2.69 -11.68
C SER A 128 -3.73 -3.59 -12.87
N ASN A 129 -4.34 -3.34 -14.04
CA ASN A 129 -3.98 -4.02 -15.28
C ASN A 129 -2.52 -3.76 -15.67
N THR A 130 -2.08 -2.50 -15.58
CA THR A 130 -0.69 -2.12 -15.93
C THR A 130 0.32 -2.79 -15.00
N SER A 131 0.08 -2.77 -13.69
CA SER A 131 0.98 -3.42 -12.72
C SER A 131 1.08 -4.93 -12.92
N LEU A 132 -0.02 -5.61 -13.28
CA LEU A 132 -0.02 -7.05 -13.59
C LEU A 132 0.74 -7.36 -14.88
N ILE A 133 0.55 -6.56 -15.94
CA ILE A 133 1.25 -6.73 -17.21
C ILE A 133 2.76 -6.57 -17.00
N ASP A 134 3.19 -5.51 -16.31
CA ASP A 134 4.61 -5.29 -16.01
C ASP A 134 5.19 -6.46 -15.21
N GLY A 135 4.48 -6.93 -14.19
CA GLY A 135 4.90 -8.08 -13.38
C GLY A 135 5.03 -9.39 -14.19
N TYR A 136 4.09 -9.66 -15.11
CA TYR A 136 4.18 -10.84 -15.97
C TYR A 136 5.32 -10.76 -16.98
N VAL A 137 5.57 -9.58 -17.55
CA VAL A 137 6.68 -9.34 -18.47
C VAL A 137 8.02 -9.55 -17.76
N GLU A 138 8.19 -9.03 -16.55
CA GLU A 138 9.41 -9.23 -15.75
C GLU A 138 9.69 -10.71 -15.42
N LYS A 139 8.65 -11.54 -15.38
CA LYS A 139 8.73 -12.98 -15.08
C LYS A 139 8.75 -13.88 -16.32
N ASP A 140 8.87 -13.30 -17.52
CA ASP A 140 8.83 -14.02 -18.80
C ASP A 140 7.53 -14.84 -18.99
N GLN A 141 6.43 -14.39 -18.38
CA GLN A 141 5.10 -15.00 -18.46
C GLN A 141 4.22 -14.26 -19.48
N ILE A 142 4.73 -14.11 -20.70
CA ILE A 142 4.14 -13.25 -21.74
C ILE A 142 2.71 -13.66 -22.11
N GLU A 143 2.40 -14.96 -22.13
CA GLU A 143 1.04 -15.44 -22.44
C GLU A 143 0.00 -14.89 -21.46
N LYS A 144 0.31 -14.85 -20.16
CA LYS A 144 -0.59 -14.29 -19.15
C LYS A 144 -0.71 -12.77 -19.24
N ALA A 145 0.35 -12.08 -19.65
CA ALA A 145 0.29 -10.64 -19.92
C ALA A 145 -0.68 -10.31 -21.07
N LEU A 146 -0.71 -11.15 -22.11
CA LEU A 146 -1.61 -11.01 -23.25
C LEU A 146 -3.08 -11.31 -22.91
N ASP A 147 -3.36 -12.11 -21.88
CA ASP A 147 -4.72 -12.36 -21.41
C ASP A 147 -5.31 -11.18 -20.61
N VAL A 148 -4.45 -10.38 -19.96
CA VAL A 148 -4.86 -9.18 -19.20
C VAL A 148 -4.99 -7.94 -20.10
N TYR A 149 -4.23 -7.87 -21.19
CA TYR A 149 -4.23 -6.76 -22.15
C TYR A 149 -5.59 -6.38 -22.78
N PRO A 150 -6.51 -7.31 -23.13
CA PRO A 150 -7.78 -6.99 -23.80
C PRO A 150 -8.80 -6.29 -22.89
N GLU A 151 -8.51 -6.19 -21.59
CA GLU A 151 -9.36 -5.59 -20.56
C GLU A 151 -9.03 -4.10 -20.27
N LEU A 152 -8.21 -3.48 -21.12
CA LEU A 152 -7.87 -2.05 -21.14
C LEU A 152 -8.80 -1.21 -22.03
#